data_AF-A0A634YYG5-F1
#
_entry.id   AF-A0A634YYG5-F1
#
_cell.length_a   1.000
_cell.length_b   1.000
_cell.length_c   1.000
_cell.angle_alpha   90.00
_cell.angle_beta   90.00
_cell.angle_gamma   90.00
#
_symmetry.space_group_name_H-M   'P 1'
#
loop_
_entity.id
_entity.type
_entity.pdbx_description
1 polymer ?
#
loop_
_entity_poly.entity_id
_entity_poly.type
_entity_poly.pdbx_seq_one_letter_code
_entity_poly.pdbx_strand_id
1 'polypeptide(L)'
;MNIEKSRLTSEAAPQLNASRSTIAGNDFAAIVPVIPGQIGGRETNIASARSLHRALGVGRDFTNWIKGRINQYGFAAGVDYIRVEKLSTPKRASTKTRQQIEHDYLLSLDMAKEVAMVERNEQGRAVRRYFIQCEEQLQRSVPEIAAHYRRQLKARISAANSFKPMCDALSLSRAEQGKSTQQYHYTNESNMLSRIVLGGLTAKQWAQVNSHTGEPRDHMNAEQLEHLAYLESTNITLIDMGMDYDQRKEELTRLSQRWLAKRMGASHD
;
A
#
# COMPACT_ATOMS: atom_id res chain seq x y z
N MET A 1 -41.84 -57.11 17.95
CA MET A 1 -41.54 -56.16 16.86
C MET A 1 -40.14 -56.50 16.37
N ASN A 2 -40.04 -57.02 15.15
CA ASN A 2 -38.90 -57.80 14.66
C ASN A 2 -37.61 -57.00 14.49
N ILE A 3 -36.50 -57.68 14.79
CA ILE A 3 -35.11 -57.29 14.56
C ILE A 3 -34.70 -57.84 13.18
N GLU A 4 -34.06 -57.04 12.33
CA GLU A 4 -33.19 -57.50 11.23
C GLU A 4 -32.23 -56.36 10.82
N LYS A 5 -30.95 -56.43 11.19
CA LYS A 5 -29.78 -56.99 10.47
C LYS A 5 -29.14 -56.03 9.46
N SER A 6 -27.90 -55.69 9.80
CA SER A 6 -26.87 -55.01 9.00
C SER A 6 -26.57 -55.71 7.67
N ARG A 7 -26.30 -54.93 6.61
CA ARG A 7 -25.40 -55.34 5.54
C ARG A 7 -24.70 -54.13 4.91
N LEU A 8 -23.38 -54.08 5.12
CA LEU A 8 -22.41 -53.35 4.32
C LEU A 8 -22.40 -53.92 2.89
N THR A 9 -22.50 -53.07 1.87
CA THR A 9 -21.90 -53.32 0.55
C THR A 9 -21.40 -52.00 -0.03
N SER A 10 -20.09 -51.97 -0.24
CA SER A 10 -19.31 -51.03 -1.02
C SER A 10 -19.66 -51.09 -2.50
N GLU A 11 -19.87 -49.94 -3.14
CA GLU A 11 -19.58 -49.77 -4.57
C GLU A 11 -18.84 -48.44 -4.76
N ALA A 12 -17.55 -48.55 -5.02
CA ALA A 12 -16.74 -47.53 -5.70
C ALA A 12 -16.97 -47.73 -7.21
N ALA A 13 -17.31 -46.71 -8.01
CA ALA A 13 -16.42 -45.81 -8.76
C ALA A 13 -17.22 -45.34 -10.02
N PRO A 14 -16.84 -44.32 -10.81
CA PRO A 14 -15.54 -43.65 -10.85
C PRO A 14 -15.58 -42.11 -10.77
N GLN A 15 -14.41 -41.58 -10.42
CA GLN A 15 -14.02 -40.20 -10.66
C GLN A 15 -14.23 -39.82 -12.13
N LEU A 16 -14.95 -38.72 -12.37
CA LEU A 16 -14.80 -37.94 -13.60
C LEU A 16 -14.11 -36.63 -13.24
N ASN A 17 -12.80 -36.64 -13.49
CA ASN A 17 -11.92 -35.52 -13.75
C ASN A 17 -12.54 -34.13 -13.54
N ALA A 18 -12.32 -33.56 -12.35
CA ALA A 18 -12.30 -32.12 -12.18
C ALA A 18 -11.09 -31.59 -12.97
N SER A 19 -11.31 -31.31 -14.24
CA SER A 19 -10.36 -30.65 -15.11
C SER A 19 -9.99 -29.31 -14.50
N ARG A 20 -8.76 -29.26 -14.02
CA ARG A 20 -7.98 -28.08 -13.73
C ARG A 20 -7.92 -27.20 -14.99
N SER A 21 -8.80 -26.20 -15.08
CA SER A 21 -8.57 -25.02 -15.92
C SER A 21 -9.49 -23.87 -15.54
N THR A 22 -8.85 -22.70 -15.33
CA THR A 22 -9.45 -21.37 -15.46
C THR A 22 -10.17 -20.79 -14.24
N ILE A 23 -9.41 -20.48 -13.17
CA ILE A 23 -9.74 -19.31 -12.33
C ILE A 23 -9.38 -18.07 -13.17
N ALA A 24 -10.23 -17.70 -14.13
CA ALA A 24 -10.08 -16.45 -14.88
C ALA A 24 -11.42 -15.71 -14.89
N GLY A 25 -11.42 -14.52 -14.31
CA GLY A 25 -12.56 -13.60 -14.35
C GLY A 25 -12.52 -12.62 -13.21
N ASN A 26 -11.77 -11.52 -13.38
CA ASN A 26 -11.81 -10.34 -12.52
C ASN A 26 -13.27 -9.88 -12.31
N ASP A 27 -13.84 -10.07 -11.11
CA ASP A 27 -15.21 -9.62 -10.82
C ASP A 27 -15.32 -8.08 -10.76
N PHE A 28 -14.19 -7.38 -10.61
CA PHE A 28 -14.11 -5.93 -10.83
C PHE A 28 -14.24 -5.55 -12.32
N ALA A 29 -13.82 -6.41 -13.24
CA ALA A 29 -13.96 -6.18 -14.69
C ALA A 29 -15.42 -6.20 -15.16
N ALA A 30 -16.30 -6.87 -14.41
CA ALA A 30 -17.74 -6.85 -14.64
C ALA A 30 -18.37 -5.49 -14.27
N ILE A 31 -17.79 -4.77 -13.31
CA ILE A 31 -18.27 -3.47 -12.84
C ILE A 31 -17.61 -2.32 -13.63
N VAL A 32 -16.30 -2.43 -13.88
CA VAL A 32 -15.51 -1.48 -14.68
C VAL A 32 -14.62 -2.25 -15.63
N PRO A 33 -14.78 -2.10 -16.96
CA PRO A 33 -13.94 -2.82 -17.93
C PRO A 33 -12.45 -2.55 -17.68
N VAL A 34 -11.71 -3.63 -17.41
CA VAL A 34 -10.26 -3.63 -17.26
C VAL A 34 -9.66 -4.14 -18.56
N ILE A 35 -8.74 -3.37 -19.13
CA ILE A 35 -8.02 -3.75 -20.36
C ILE A 35 -6.52 -3.80 -20.07
N PRO A 36 -5.76 -4.68 -20.74
CA PRO A 36 -4.30 -4.58 -20.72
C PRO A 36 -3.88 -3.27 -21.41
N GLY A 37 -2.86 -2.61 -20.86
CA GLY A 37 -2.32 -1.38 -21.37
C GLY A 37 -0.92 -1.10 -20.84
N GLN A 38 -0.42 0.10 -21.08
CA GLN A 38 0.93 0.50 -20.65
C GLN A 38 0.87 1.85 -19.94
N ILE A 39 1.46 1.92 -18.75
CA ILE A 39 1.65 3.17 -17.98
C ILE A 39 3.14 3.31 -17.70
N GLY A 40 3.73 4.44 -18.10
CA GLY A 40 5.15 4.71 -17.86
C GLY A 40 6.11 3.69 -18.47
N GLY A 41 5.73 3.06 -19.58
CA GLY A 41 6.53 2.00 -20.21
C GLY A 41 6.34 0.60 -19.63
N ARG A 42 5.54 0.43 -18.57
CA ARG A 42 5.27 -0.88 -17.93
C ARG A 42 3.91 -1.41 -18.35
N GLU A 43 3.87 -2.68 -18.75
CA GLU A 43 2.59 -3.37 -19.01
C GLU A 43 1.81 -3.51 -17.70
N THR A 44 0.55 -3.09 -17.71
CA THR A 44 -0.33 -3.16 -16.54
C THR A 44 -1.79 -3.24 -16.98
N ASN A 45 -2.64 -3.69 -16.06
CA ASN A 45 -4.06 -3.64 -16.23
C ASN A 45 -4.55 -2.22 -15.94
N ILE A 46 -5.32 -1.66 -16.88
CA ILE A 46 -5.82 -0.29 -16.80
C ILE A 46 -7.34 -0.24 -16.81
N ALA A 47 -7.89 0.78 -16.15
CA ALA A 47 -9.31 1.05 -16.10
C ALA A 47 -9.60 2.51 -16.47
N SER A 48 -10.71 2.77 -17.18
CA SER A 48 -11.15 4.13 -17.46
C SER A 48 -11.72 4.77 -16.19
N ALA A 49 -11.20 5.94 -15.83
CA ALA A 49 -11.72 6.72 -14.71
C ALA A 49 -13.19 7.14 -14.95
N ARG A 50 -13.60 7.40 -16.20
CA ARG A 50 -15.01 7.69 -16.51
C ARG A 50 -15.92 6.49 -16.28
N SER A 51 -15.48 5.30 -16.66
CA SER A 51 -16.23 4.07 -16.37
C SER A 51 -16.33 3.83 -14.86
N LEU A 52 -15.22 4.02 -14.13
CA LEU A 52 -15.18 3.93 -12.67
C LEU A 52 -16.11 4.95 -11.99
N HIS A 53 -16.08 6.21 -12.42
CA HIS A 53 -16.94 7.28 -11.93
C HIS A 53 -18.43 6.94 -12.03
N ARG A 54 -18.85 6.42 -13.19
CA ARG A 54 -20.23 5.98 -13.44
C ARG A 54 -20.60 4.78 -12.58
N ALA A 55 -19.74 3.76 -12.53
CA ALA A 55 -19.99 2.55 -11.77
C ALA A 55 -20.10 2.82 -10.26
N LEU A 56 -19.30 3.76 -9.75
CA LEU A 56 -19.36 4.18 -8.35
C LEU A 56 -20.55 5.10 -8.05
N GLY A 57 -21.30 5.57 -9.05
CA GLY A 57 -22.46 6.46 -8.86
C GLY A 57 -22.09 7.80 -8.22
N VAL A 58 -20.92 8.35 -8.56
CA VAL A 58 -20.44 9.61 -7.97
C VAL A 58 -21.19 10.80 -8.56
N GLY A 59 -21.85 11.59 -7.70
CA GLY A 59 -22.62 12.76 -8.13
C GLY A 59 -21.79 14.00 -8.49
N ARG A 60 -20.55 14.09 -8.04
CA ARG A 60 -19.63 15.19 -8.40
C ARG A 60 -19.27 15.10 -9.88
N ASP A 61 -19.08 16.24 -10.54
CA ASP A 61 -18.61 16.26 -11.93
C ASP A 61 -17.28 15.51 -12.09
N PHE A 62 -17.15 14.78 -13.20
CA PHE A 62 -16.04 13.88 -13.43
C PHE A 62 -14.67 14.56 -13.31
N THR A 63 -14.51 15.75 -13.88
CA THR A 63 -13.22 16.44 -13.95
C THR A 63 -12.75 16.91 -12.58
N ASN A 64 -13.62 17.54 -11.79
CA ASN A 64 -13.27 17.96 -10.44
C ASN A 64 -13.13 16.76 -9.50
N TRP A 65 -13.90 15.70 -9.73
CA TRP A 65 -13.77 14.46 -8.97
C TRP A 65 -12.39 13.83 -9.17
N ILE A 66 -12.00 13.51 -10.41
CA ILE A 66 -10.74 12.80 -10.64
C ILE A 66 -9.51 13.65 -10.29
N LYS A 67 -9.52 14.95 -10.61
CA LYS A 67 -8.45 15.88 -10.19
C LYS A 67 -8.37 15.99 -8.67
N GLY A 68 -9.51 16.04 -7.99
CA GLY A 68 -9.58 16.04 -6.54
C GLY A 68 -8.98 14.78 -5.93
N ARG A 69 -9.31 13.60 -6.47
CA ARG A 69 -8.74 12.31 -6.01
C ARG A 69 -7.23 12.21 -6.26
N ILE A 70 -6.76 12.61 -7.44
CA ILE A 70 -5.34 12.67 -7.77
C ILE A 70 -4.58 13.54 -6.76
N ASN A 71 -5.05 14.75 -6.51
CA ASN A 71 -4.38 15.67 -5.60
C ASN A 71 -4.46 15.22 -4.14
N GLN A 72 -5.61 14.68 -3.71
CA GLN A 72 -5.84 14.30 -2.32
C GLN A 72 -4.97 13.11 -1.88
N TYR A 73 -4.79 12.13 -2.77
CA TYR A 73 -4.08 10.88 -2.46
C TYR A 73 -2.68 10.80 -3.07
N GLY A 74 -2.25 11.84 -3.79
CA GLY A 74 -0.87 11.95 -4.29
C GLY A 74 -0.55 11.07 -5.50
N PHE A 75 -1.55 10.67 -6.30
CA PHE A 75 -1.34 9.84 -7.48
C PHE A 75 -0.46 10.54 -8.53
N ALA A 76 0.54 9.84 -9.06
CA ALA A 76 1.54 10.36 -9.98
C ALA A 76 1.25 10.00 -11.46
N ALA A 77 1.35 10.99 -12.34
CA ALA A 77 1.22 10.78 -13.77
C ALA A 77 2.37 9.91 -14.31
N GLY A 78 2.05 8.97 -15.20
CA GLY A 78 3.02 8.00 -15.73
C GLY A 78 3.37 6.86 -14.77
N VAL A 79 2.81 6.86 -13.55
CA VAL A 79 2.92 5.75 -12.59
C VAL A 79 1.53 5.17 -12.32
N ASP A 80 0.62 6.02 -11.84
CA ASP A 80 -0.73 5.62 -11.44
C ASP A 80 -1.76 5.85 -12.54
N TYR A 81 -1.51 6.80 -13.43
CA TYR A 81 -2.43 7.08 -14.54
C TYR A 81 -1.75 7.73 -15.74
N ILE A 82 -2.44 7.68 -16.88
CA ILE A 82 -2.18 8.51 -18.06
C ILE A 82 -3.45 9.26 -18.48
N ARG A 83 -3.29 10.48 -19.00
CA ARG A 83 -4.41 11.23 -19.59
C ARG A 83 -4.55 10.86 -21.06
N VAL A 84 -5.78 10.60 -21.49
CA VAL A 84 -6.11 10.35 -22.89
C VAL A 84 -7.21 11.27 -23.37
N GLU A 85 -7.17 11.59 -24.66
CA GLU A 85 -8.17 12.41 -25.32
C GLU A 85 -8.98 11.51 -26.24
N LYS A 86 -10.31 11.55 -26.12
CA LYS A 86 -11.24 10.82 -26.97
C LYS A 86 -12.14 11.82 -27.68
N LEU A 87 -12.46 11.57 -28.96
CA LEU A 87 -13.53 12.32 -29.60
C LEU A 87 -14.88 11.83 -29.07
N SER A 88 -15.67 12.74 -28.53
CA SER A 88 -17.03 12.46 -28.08
C SER A 88 -17.94 12.10 -29.27
N THR A 89 -18.90 11.21 -29.02
CA THR A 89 -19.94 10.92 -30.00
C THR A 89 -20.89 12.11 -30.14
N PRO A 90 -21.22 12.55 -31.36
CA PRO A 90 -22.10 13.70 -31.55
C PRO A 90 -23.50 13.40 -30.99
N LYS A 91 -23.98 14.24 -30.07
CA LYS A 91 -25.36 14.16 -29.57
C LYS A 91 -26.31 14.54 -30.71
N ARG A 92 -27.06 13.56 -31.22
CA ARG A 92 -28.00 13.70 -32.36
C ARG A 92 -29.13 14.73 -32.17
N ALA A 93 -29.27 15.35 -30.98
CA ALA A 93 -30.33 16.29 -30.64
C ALA A 93 -29.84 17.72 -30.27
N SER A 94 -28.57 18.07 -30.52
CA SER A 94 -28.02 19.41 -30.24
C SER A 94 -27.67 20.12 -31.55
N THR A 95 -28.08 21.38 -31.68
CA THR A 95 -27.73 22.27 -32.81
C THR A 95 -26.22 22.51 -32.96
N LYS A 96 -25.42 22.11 -31.95
CA LYS A 96 -23.95 22.06 -32.00
C LYS A 96 -23.47 20.63 -32.27
N THR A 97 -23.69 20.14 -33.49
CA THR A 97 -23.26 18.83 -34.00
C THR A 97 -21.74 18.78 -34.26
N ARG A 98 -20.90 19.21 -33.33
CA ARG A 98 -19.44 19.04 -33.42
C ARG A 98 -18.97 18.05 -32.38
N GLN A 99 -18.11 17.12 -32.79
CA GLN A 99 -17.39 16.24 -31.88
C GLN A 99 -16.54 17.12 -30.96
N GLN A 100 -16.75 16.99 -29.65
CA GLN A 100 -15.91 17.65 -28.64
C GLN A 100 -14.81 16.69 -28.19
N ILE A 101 -13.64 17.24 -27.86
CA ILE A 101 -12.58 16.48 -27.22
C ILE A 101 -13.00 16.23 -25.77
N GLU A 102 -13.11 14.95 -25.41
CA GLU A 102 -13.41 14.50 -24.05
C GLU A 102 -12.15 13.91 -23.43
N HIS A 103 -11.68 14.50 -22.33
CA HIS A 103 -10.54 13.97 -21.58
C HIS A 103 -10.97 12.80 -20.71
N ASP A 104 -10.21 11.72 -20.71
CA ASP A 104 -10.34 10.58 -19.80
C ASP A 104 -8.99 10.30 -19.13
N TYR A 105 -9.02 9.56 -18.03
CA TYR A 105 -7.84 9.13 -17.30
C TYR A 105 -7.83 7.61 -17.31
N LEU A 106 -6.78 7.01 -17.86
CA LEU A 106 -6.55 5.58 -17.78
C LEU A 106 -5.75 5.33 -16.51
N LEU A 107 -6.38 4.69 -15.54
CA LEU A 107 -5.83 4.44 -14.21
C LEU A 107 -5.18 3.05 -14.20
N SER A 108 -4.10 2.88 -13.46
CA SER A 108 -3.64 1.56 -13.04
C SER A 108 -4.74 0.87 -12.24
N LEU A 109 -4.74 -0.46 -12.26
CA LEU A 109 -5.72 -1.22 -11.50
C LEU A 109 -5.64 -0.91 -9.98
N ASP A 110 -4.45 -0.67 -9.46
CA ASP A 110 -4.25 -0.36 -8.05
C ASP A 110 -4.81 1.01 -7.68
N MET A 111 -4.53 2.04 -8.49
CA MET A 111 -5.15 3.36 -8.32
C MET A 111 -6.67 3.28 -8.42
N ALA A 112 -7.22 2.51 -9.37
CA ALA A 112 -8.67 2.35 -9.52
C ALA A 112 -9.32 1.72 -8.28
N LYS A 113 -8.67 0.71 -7.68
CA LYS A 113 -9.13 0.08 -6.44
C LYS A 113 -9.09 1.06 -5.27
N GLU A 114 -8.00 1.80 -5.11
CA GLU A 114 -7.88 2.81 -4.05
C GLU A 114 -8.96 3.89 -4.16
N VAL A 115 -9.15 4.44 -5.37
CA VAL A 115 -10.21 5.42 -5.64
C VAL A 115 -11.59 4.85 -5.30
N ALA A 116 -11.87 3.59 -5.62
CA ALA A 116 -13.14 2.94 -5.28
C ALA A 116 -13.32 2.76 -3.76
N MET A 117 -12.27 2.39 -3.03
CA MET A 117 -12.32 2.17 -1.59
C MET A 117 -12.57 3.46 -0.79
N VAL A 118 -12.11 4.61 -1.29
CA VAL A 118 -12.27 5.91 -0.59
C VAL A 118 -13.62 6.59 -0.84
N GLU A 119 -14.43 6.06 -1.75
CA GLU A 119 -15.76 6.61 -1.99
C GLU A 119 -16.72 6.33 -0.82
N ARG A 120 -17.36 7.41 -0.35
CA ARG A 120 -18.25 7.41 0.80
C ARG A 120 -19.71 7.18 0.39
N ASN A 121 -19.95 6.12 -0.38
CA ASN A 121 -21.29 5.75 -0.85
C ASN A 121 -21.49 4.23 -0.76
N GLU A 122 -22.66 3.75 -1.21
CA GLU A 122 -23.00 2.33 -1.17
C GLU A 122 -22.06 1.48 -2.03
N GLN A 123 -21.68 1.97 -3.21
CA GLN A 123 -20.76 1.28 -4.11
C GLN A 123 -19.35 1.14 -3.49
N GLY A 124 -18.80 2.23 -2.93
CA GLY A 124 -17.54 2.19 -2.18
C GLY A 124 -17.61 1.32 -0.92
N ARG A 125 -18.79 1.23 -0.27
CA ARG A 125 -19.02 0.28 0.83
C ARG A 125 -18.99 -1.17 0.34
N ALA A 126 -19.63 -1.47 -0.80
CA ALA A 126 -19.63 -2.80 -1.39
C ALA A 126 -18.21 -3.24 -1.77
N VAL A 127 -17.44 -2.36 -2.42
CA VAL A 127 -16.03 -2.60 -2.77
C VAL A 127 -15.20 -2.92 -1.53
N ARG A 128 -15.31 -2.12 -0.45
CA ARG A 128 -14.58 -2.39 0.80
C ARG A 128 -14.97 -3.74 1.42
N ARG A 129 -16.26 -4.10 1.43
CA ARG A 129 -16.72 -5.40 1.93
C ARG A 129 -16.14 -6.56 1.14
N TYR A 130 -16.10 -6.44 -0.19
CA TYR A 130 -15.48 -7.44 -1.05
C TYR A 130 -14.01 -7.67 -0.68
N PHE A 131 -13.20 -6.61 -0.54
CA PHE A 131 -11.79 -6.76 -0.18
C PHE A 131 -11.57 -7.30 1.23
N ILE A 132 -12.43 -6.95 2.20
CA ILE A 132 -12.40 -7.57 3.54
C ILE A 132 -12.65 -9.08 3.44
N GLN A 133 -13.67 -9.50 2.67
CA GLN A 133 -13.95 -10.93 2.46
C GLN A 133 -12.79 -11.65 1.77
N CYS A 134 -12.12 -11.01 0.82
CA CYS A 134 -10.92 -11.56 0.20
C CYS A 134 -9.78 -11.75 1.22
N GLU A 135 -9.55 -10.79 2.11
CA GLU A 135 -8.53 -10.91 3.18
C GLU A 135 -8.88 -12.03 4.17
N GLU A 136 -10.14 -12.11 4.61
CA GLU A 136 -10.62 -13.19 5.46
C GLU A 136 -10.44 -14.57 4.82
N GLN A 137 -10.72 -14.67 3.51
CA GLN A 137 -10.56 -15.92 2.79
C GLN A 137 -9.09 -16.27 2.57
N LEU A 138 -8.22 -15.30 2.29
CA LEU A 138 -6.78 -15.49 2.22
C LEU A 138 -6.23 -15.98 3.57
N GLN A 139 -6.72 -15.42 4.67
CA GLN A 139 -6.35 -15.84 6.02
C GLN A 139 -6.71 -17.30 6.30
N ARG A 140 -7.83 -17.79 5.77
CA ARG A 140 -8.28 -19.18 5.93
C ARG A 140 -7.55 -20.14 4.99
N SER A 141 -7.32 -19.73 3.74
CA SER A 141 -6.76 -20.60 2.71
C SER A 141 -5.24 -20.71 2.79
N VAL A 142 -4.54 -19.59 3.04
CA VAL A 142 -3.08 -19.53 3.12
C VAL A 142 -2.64 -18.63 4.28
N PRO A 143 -2.76 -19.11 5.54
CA PRO A 143 -2.53 -18.29 6.74
C PRO A 143 -1.11 -17.73 6.83
N GLU A 144 -0.11 -18.43 6.28
CA GLU A 144 1.29 -17.98 6.28
C GLU A 144 1.49 -16.73 5.41
N ILE A 145 0.94 -16.73 4.18
CA ILE A 145 0.98 -15.58 3.27
C ILE A 145 0.22 -14.40 3.88
N ALA A 146 -0.96 -14.64 4.44
CA ALA A 146 -1.73 -13.60 5.11
C ALA A 146 -0.96 -13.02 6.32
N ALA A 147 -0.32 -13.86 7.13
CA ALA A 147 0.53 -13.42 8.24
C ALA A 147 1.71 -12.57 7.76
N HIS A 148 2.35 -12.95 6.65
CA HIS A 148 3.43 -12.17 6.03
C HIS A 148 2.97 -10.76 5.64
N TYR A 149 1.88 -10.63 4.89
CA TYR A 149 1.35 -9.32 4.49
C TYR A 149 0.91 -8.47 5.70
N ARG A 150 0.27 -9.08 6.70
CA ARG A 150 -0.11 -8.37 7.92
C ARG A 150 1.10 -7.90 8.72
N ARG A 151 2.17 -8.70 8.78
CA ARG A 151 3.44 -8.30 9.41
C ARG A 151 4.02 -7.09 8.70
N GLN A 152 4.08 -7.10 7.36
CA GLN A 152 4.57 -5.97 6.57
C GLN A 152 3.72 -4.71 6.79
N LEU A 153 2.39 -4.83 6.77
CA LEU A 153 1.48 -3.72 7.05
C LEU A 153 1.70 -3.13 8.45
N LYS A 154 1.78 -4.00 9.47
CA LYS A 154 2.05 -3.59 10.85
C LYS A 154 3.38 -2.86 10.96
N ALA A 155 4.43 -3.38 10.32
CA ALA A 155 5.75 -2.75 10.30
C ALA A 155 5.71 -1.35 9.66
N ARG A 156 5.02 -1.21 8.52
CA ARG A 156 4.84 0.09 7.84
C ARG A 156 4.11 1.10 8.74
N ILE A 157 2.98 0.71 9.33
CA ILE A 157 2.20 1.58 10.22
C ILE A 157 3.02 1.98 11.43
N SER A 158 3.75 1.04 12.05
CA SER A 158 4.58 1.35 13.21
C SER A 158 5.70 2.34 12.88
N ALA A 159 6.38 2.17 11.75
CA ALA A 159 7.43 3.10 11.31
C ALA A 159 6.85 4.48 10.94
N ALA A 160 5.65 4.54 10.35
CA ALA A 160 4.99 5.81 10.08
C ALA A 160 4.59 6.53 11.38
N ASN A 161 4.09 5.78 12.37
CA ASN A 161 3.61 6.33 13.63
C ASN A 161 4.72 6.82 14.56
N SER A 162 5.94 6.28 14.48
CA SER A 162 7.07 6.70 15.33
C SER A 162 7.80 7.93 14.79
N PHE A 163 7.80 8.15 13.48
CA PHE A 163 8.55 9.24 12.85
C PHE A 163 8.09 10.64 13.32
N LYS A 164 6.79 10.91 13.29
CA LYS A 164 6.25 12.23 13.65
C LYS A 164 6.48 12.58 15.14
N PRO A 165 6.17 11.69 16.10
CA PRO A 165 6.54 11.90 17.51
C PRO A 165 8.03 12.13 17.73
N MET A 166 8.92 11.43 17.01
CA MET A 166 10.36 11.69 17.09
C MET A 166 10.74 13.09 16.62
N CYS A 167 10.16 13.57 15.52
CA CYS A 167 10.35 14.95 15.09
C CYS A 167 9.83 15.95 16.14
N ASP A 168 8.68 15.66 16.75
CA ASP A 168 8.08 16.54 17.75
C ASP A 168 8.93 16.58 19.04
N ALA A 169 9.44 15.45 19.51
CA ALA A 169 10.38 15.37 20.65
C ALA A 169 11.67 16.15 20.38
N LEU A 170 12.26 16.01 19.18
CA LEU A 170 13.43 16.78 18.78
C LEU A 170 13.14 18.29 18.78
N SER A 171 11.98 18.68 18.24
CA SER A 171 11.59 20.08 18.19
C SER A 171 11.40 20.67 19.58
N LEU A 172 10.78 19.90 20.48
CA LEU A 172 10.52 20.30 21.86
C LEU A 172 11.84 20.45 22.64
N SER A 173 12.70 19.42 22.62
CA SER A 173 14.01 19.44 23.30
C SER A 173 14.87 20.63 22.85
N ARG A 174 14.82 20.99 21.56
CA ARG A 174 15.52 22.18 21.04
C ARG A 174 14.90 23.48 21.51
N ALA A 175 13.57 23.56 21.56
CA ALA A 175 12.85 24.73 22.03
C ALA A 175 13.11 25.00 23.53
N GLU A 176 13.22 23.94 24.35
CA GLU A 176 13.60 24.04 25.77
C GLU A 176 15.01 24.62 25.94
N GLN A 177 15.91 24.38 24.98
CA GLN A 177 17.25 24.99 24.94
C GLN A 177 17.25 26.41 24.32
N GLY A 178 16.08 26.99 24.03
CA GLY A 178 15.95 28.29 23.38
C GLY A 178 16.38 28.31 21.91
N LYS A 179 16.44 27.14 21.24
CA LYS A 179 16.89 27.02 19.84
C LYS A 179 15.72 26.77 18.90
N SER A 180 15.75 27.41 17.73
CA SER A 180 14.81 27.09 16.64
C SER A 180 15.15 25.74 15.97
N THR A 181 14.13 25.03 15.48
CA THR A 181 14.31 23.76 14.75
C THR A 181 14.10 23.96 13.25
N GLN A 182 15.15 23.67 12.49
CA GLN A 182 15.22 23.74 11.04
C GLN A 182 15.08 22.35 10.38
N GLN A 183 14.69 22.32 9.11
CA GLN A 183 14.41 21.08 8.36
C GLN A 183 15.59 20.08 8.37
N TYR A 184 16.82 20.57 8.27
CA TYR A 184 18.00 19.71 8.23
C TYR A 184 18.21 18.94 9.54
N HIS A 185 17.68 19.39 10.68
CA HIS A 185 17.74 18.62 11.92
C HIS A 185 16.94 17.31 11.82
N TYR A 186 15.71 17.38 11.29
CA TYR A 186 14.90 16.19 11.05
C TYR A 186 15.56 15.26 10.03
N THR A 187 16.13 15.83 8.97
CA THR A 187 16.85 15.05 7.95
C THR A 187 18.09 14.38 8.52
N ASN A 188 18.84 15.04 9.42
CA ASN A 188 20.01 14.46 10.07
C ASN A 188 19.62 13.29 10.98
N GLU A 189 18.59 13.45 11.82
CA GLU A 189 18.05 12.37 12.67
C GLU A 189 17.57 11.18 11.83
N SER A 190 16.72 11.42 10.83
CA SER A 190 16.22 10.37 9.96
C SER A 190 17.34 9.64 9.21
N ASN A 191 18.36 10.38 8.74
CA ASN A 191 19.51 9.80 8.06
C ASN A 191 20.39 9.00 9.01
N MET A 192 20.56 9.41 10.27
CA MET A 192 21.28 8.63 11.28
C MET A 192 20.64 7.25 11.43
N LEU A 193 19.32 7.20 11.67
CA LEU A 193 18.58 5.95 11.82
C LEU A 193 18.61 5.11 10.54
N SER A 194 18.42 5.73 9.38
CA SER A 194 18.49 5.04 8.09
C SER A 194 19.84 4.39 7.88
N ARG A 195 20.94 5.09 8.21
CA ARG A 195 22.29 4.53 8.08
C ARG A 195 22.50 3.34 9.01
N ILE A 196 21.96 3.36 10.22
CA ILE A 196 22.07 2.22 11.14
C ILE A 196 21.31 1.00 10.57
N VAL A 197 20.10 1.22 10.05
CA VAL A 197 19.24 0.13 9.53
C VAL A 197 19.71 -0.40 8.17
N LEU A 198 20.18 0.47 7.28
CA LEU A 198 20.45 0.18 5.87
C LEU A 198 21.95 0.02 5.57
N GLY A 199 22.75 -0.39 6.55
CA GLY A 199 24.17 -0.71 6.35
C GLY A 199 25.04 0.48 5.94
N GLY A 200 24.80 1.65 6.53
CA GLY A 200 25.56 2.88 6.29
C GLY A 200 24.98 3.80 5.21
N LEU A 201 23.92 3.39 4.53
CA LEU A 201 23.25 4.18 3.49
C LEU A 201 22.15 5.06 4.05
N THR A 202 22.01 6.27 3.50
CA THR A 202 20.76 7.04 3.70
C THR A 202 19.61 6.39 2.95
N ALA A 203 18.37 6.66 3.36
CA ALA A 203 17.17 6.13 2.69
C ALA A 203 17.16 6.44 1.17
N LYS A 204 17.59 7.65 0.79
CA LYS A 204 17.70 8.06 -0.62
C LYS A 204 18.76 7.28 -1.38
N GLN A 205 19.95 7.10 -0.80
CA GLN A 205 21.03 6.32 -1.42
C GLN A 205 20.64 4.85 -1.58
N TRP A 206 20.02 4.27 -0.55
CA TRP A 206 19.53 2.91 -0.58
C TRP A 206 18.49 2.72 -1.70
N ALA A 207 17.52 3.63 -1.85
CA ALA A 207 16.55 3.57 -2.93
C ALA A 207 17.20 3.67 -4.32
N GLN A 208 18.21 4.54 -4.47
CA GLN A 208 18.96 4.70 -5.72
C GLN A 208 19.73 3.42 -6.09
N VAL A 209 20.42 2.80 -5.13
CA VAL A 209 21.17 1.55 -5.34
C VAL A 209 20.24 0.39 -5.76
N ASN A 210 19.04 0.34 -5.17
CA ASN A 210 18.06 -0.70 -5.47
C ASN A 210 17.11 -0.32 -6.64
N SER A 211 17.35 0.78 -7.34
CA SER A 211 16.53 1.26 -8.46
C SER A 211 15.04 1.43 -8.11
N HIS A 212 14.75 1.83 -6.87
CA HIS A 212 13.39 2.09 -6.41
C HIS A 212 12.98 3.54 -6.69
N THR A 213 11.75 3.72 -7.15
CA THR A 213 11.15 5.02 -7.45
C THR A 213 10.09 5.37 -6.41
N GLY A 214 10.15 6.56 -5.82
CA GLY A 214 9.19 7.02 -4.81
C GLY A 214 9.78 7.05 -3.41
N GLU A 215 8.92 6.93 -2.39
CA GLU A 215 9.35 6.97 -0.98
C GLU A 215 10.14 5.70 -0.62
N PRO A 216 11.39 5.81 -0.10
CA PRO A 216 12.21 4.65 0.23
C PRO A 216 11.55 3.67 1.20
N ARG A 217 10.79 4.16 2.19
CA ARG A 217 10.12 3.31 3.19
C ARG A 217 9.09 2.37 2.57
N ASP A 218 8.52 2.72 1.41
CA ASP A 218 7.52 1.88 0.73
C ASP A 218 8.11 0.60 0.16
N HIS A 219 9.44 0.59 -0.05
CA HIS A 219 10.17 -0.53 -0.63
C HIS A 219 10.93 -1.35 0.42
N MET A 220 10.97 -0.88 1.67
CA MET A 220 11.61 -1.61 2.76
C MET A 220 10.82 -2.88 3.11
N ASN A 221 11.55 -3.94 3.47
CA ASN A 221 10.93 -5.16 3.97
C ASN A 221 10.43 -4.99 5.42
N ALA A 222 9.66 -5.97 5.91
CA ALA A 222 9.07 -5.90 7.25
C ALA A 222 10.14 -5.80 8.36
N GLU A 223 11.29 -6.46 8.21
CA GLU A 223 12.36 -6.43 9.20
C GLU A 223 13.03 -5.05 9.28
N GLN A 224 13.36 -4.45 8.13
CA GLN A 224 13.92 -3.10 8.04
C GLN A 224 12.99 -2.07 8.66
N LEU A 225 11.69 -2.16 8.40
CA LEU A 225 10.68 -1.27 8.96
C LEU A 225 10.50 -1.46 10.47
N GLU A 226 10.47 -2.71 10.96
CA GLU A 226 10.42 -3.01 12.38
C GLU A 226 11.66 -2.49 13.11
N HIS A 227 12.84 -2.63 12.50
CA HIS A 227 14.09 -2.11 13.06
C HIS A 227 14.07 -0.57 13.12
N LEU A 228 13.64 0.07 12.03
CA LEU A 228 13.52 1.52 11.96
C LEU A 228 12.55 2.04 13.03
N ALA A 229 11.37 1.44 13.15
CA ALA A 229 10.37 1.82 14.15
C ALA A 229 10.89 1.66 15.59
N TYR A 230 11.65 0.59 15.86
CA TYR A 230 12.30 0.37 17.16
C TYR A 230 13.31 1.48 17.48
N LEU A 231 14.17 1.84 16.52
CA LEU A 231 15.16 2.88 16.72
C LEU A 231 14.53 4.28 16.81
N GLU A 232 13.49 4.59 16.03
CA GLU A 232 12.74 5.84 16.13
C GLU A 232 12.10 5.99 17.51
N SER A 233 11.42 4.94 17.99
CA SER A 233 10.82 4.95 19.32
C SER A 233 11.85 5.08 20.43
N THR A 234 13.01 4.44 20.28
CA THR A 234 14.10 4.55 21.27
C THR A 234 14.71 5.95 21.24
N ASN A 235 14.89 6.53 20.05
CA ASN A 235 15.46 7.86 19.90
C ASN A 235 14.59 8.94 20.56
N ILE A 236 13.26 8.80 20.53
CA ILE A 236 12.33 9.65 21.31
C ILE A 236 12.76 9.65 22.78
N THR A 237 12.86 8.48 23.40
CA THR A 237 13.22 8.35 24.81
C THR A 237 14.59 8.96 25.11
N LEU A 238 15.58 8.76 24.24
CA LEU A 238 16.92 9.32 24.46
C LEU A 238 16.94 10.85 24.31
N ILE A 239 16.12 11.41 23.41
CA ILE A 239 15.92 12.87 23.28
C ILE A 239 15.29 13.42 24.55
N ASP A 240 14.26 12.77 25.08
CA ASP A 240 13.57 13.18 26.31
C ASP A 240 14.47 13.08 27.54
N MET A 241 15.46 12.18 27.52
CA MET A 241 16.53 12.11 28.52
C MET A 241 17.61 13.20 28.37
N GLY A 242 17.50 14.06 27.36
CA GLY A 242 18.43 15.17 27.12
C GLY A 242 19.78 14.75 26.52
N MET A 243 19.88 13.54 25.97
CA MET A 243 21.14 13.06 25.37
C MET A 243 21.47 13.79 24.08
N ASP A 244 22.74 14.12 23.89
CA ASP A 244 23.20 14.76 22.66
C ASP A 244 23.19 13.80 21.46
N TYR A 245 23.39 14.34 20.26
CA TYR A 245 23.31 13.57 19.02
C TYR A 245 24.34 12.43 18.95
N ASP A 246 25.57 12.65 19.37
CA ASP A 246 26.64 11.66 19.25
C ASP A 246 26.45 10.53 20.27
N GLN A 247 26.05 10.88 21.49
CA GLN A 247 25.65 9.90 22.53
C GLN A 247 24.48 9.04 22.05
N ARG A 248 23.44 9.66 21.47
CA ARG A 248 22.27 8.93 20.94
C ARG A 248 22.68 8.01 19.80
N LYS A 249 23.52 8.47 18.88
CA LYS A 249 24.02 7.67 17.76
C LYS A 249 24.76 6.42 18.23
N GLU A 250 25.64 6.55 19.21
CA GLU A 250 26.39 5.42 19.78
C GLU A 250 25.43 4.40 20.42
N GLU A 251 24.51 4.88 21.26
CA GLU A 251 23.57 4.01 21.98
C GLU A 251 22.59 3.30 21.03
N LEU A 252 22.06 4.02 20.03
CA LEU A 252 21.19 3.44 19.01
C LEU A 252 21.93 2.41 18.15
N THR A 253 23.21 2.61 17.87
CA THR A 253 24.04 1.63 17.16
C THR A 253 24.21 0.36 17.98
N ARG A 254 24.50 0.50 19.28
CA ARG A 254 24.61 -0.63 20.22
C ARG A 254 23.29 -1.41 20.33
N LEU A 255 22.16 -0.69 20.48
CA LEU A 255 20.84 -1.30 20.59
C LEU A 255 20.40 -1.97 19.28
N SER A 256 20.74 -1.40 18.14
CA SER A 256 20.57 -2.02 16.81
C SER A 256 21.27 -3.37 16.70
N GLN A 257 22.55 -3.44 17.08
CA GLN A 257 23.31 -4.69 17.07
C GLN A 257 22.67 -5.76 17.97
N ARG A 258 22.22 -5.37 19.17
CA ARG A 258 21.52 -6.28 20.09
C ARG A 258 20.17 -6.74 19.53
N TRP A 259 19.44 -5.84 18.87
CA TRP A 259 18.16 -6.14 18.24
C TRP A 259 18.31 -7.17 17.13
N LEU A 260 19.32 -7.01 16.27
CA LEU A 260 19.65 -7.94 15.18
C LEU A 260 20.09 -9.31 15.74
N ALA A 261 20.98 -9.31 16.74
CA ALA A 261 21.47 -10.54 17.36
C ALA A 261 20.35 -11.42 17.93
N LYS A 262 19.35 -10.81 18.59
CA LYS A 262 18.19 -11.54 19.13
C LYS A 262 17.36 -12.23 18.06
N ARG A 263 17.25 -11.65 16.86
CA ARG A 263 16.45 -12.19 15.75
C ARG A 263 17.20 -13.24 14.94
N MET A 264 18.50 -13.05 14.77
CA MET A 264 19.37 -14.08 14.19
C MET A 264 19.41 -15.33 15.07
N GLY A 265 19.50 -15.17 16.40
CA GLY A 265 19.44 -16.30 17.34
C GLY A 265 18.10 -17.04 17.32
N ALA A 266 16.98 -16.32 17.22
CA ALA A 266 15.64 -16.91 17.14
C ALA A 266 15.31 -17.60 15.80
N SER A 267 16.18 -17.50 14.79
CA SER A 267 16.00 -18.14 13.48
C SER A 267 16.72 -19.50 13.36
N HIS A 268 17.46 -19.90 14.40
CA HIS A 268 18.26 -21.12 14.46
C HIS A 268 17.77 -22.16 15.49
N ASP A 269 16.66 -21.87 16.18
CA ASP A 269 15.94 -22.79 17.09
C ASP A 269 14.57 -23.15 16.49
#